data_AF-A0A2E8WET0-F1
#
_entry.id   AF-A0A2E8WET0-F1
#
_cell.length_a   1.000
_cell.length_b   1.000
_cell.length_c   1.000
_cell.angle_alpha   90.00
_cell.angle_beta   90.00
_cell.angle_gamma   90.00
#
_symmetry.space_group_name_H-M   'P 1'
#
loop_
_entity.id
_entity.type
_entity.pdbx_description
1 polymer ?
#
loop_
_entity_poly.entity_id
_entity_poly.type
_entity_poly.pdbx_seq_one_letter_code
_entity_poly.pdbx_strand_id
1 'polypeptide(L)'
;MRSAEPERLGPEKTHFFKPSIDDLFRSGIVERELKVGDSAPRLELVNHTGETISSEACLDSEQIVVSFYHGGWCEYCNLEMQAL
;
A
#
# COMPACT_ATOMS: atom_id res chain seq x y z
N MET A 1 -9.44 -4.10 11.42
CA MET A 1 -9.77 -3.12 10.37
C MET A 1 -10.93 -2.26 10.86
N ARG A 2 -10.77 -0.93 10.94
CA ARG A 2 -11.94 -0.06 11.13
C ARG A 2 -12.79 -0.16 9.87
N SER A 3 -14.06 -0.51 10.01
CA SER A 3 -15.02 -0.51 8.90
C SER A 3 -14.95 0.83 8.16
N ALA A 4 -14.61 0.80 6.88
CA ALA A 4 -14.78 1.96 6.01
C ALA A 4 -16.25 1.99 5.61
N GLU A 5 -17.08 2.58 6.46
CA GLU A 5 -18.51 2.69 6.19
C GLU A 5 -18.75 3.69 5.03
N PRO A 6 -19.56 3.35 4.02
CA PRO A 6 -19.97 4.25 2.93
C PRO A 6 -20.68 5.54 3.41
N GLU A 7 -21.06 5.58 4.68
CA GLU A 7 -21.73 6.70 5.34
C GLU A 7 -20.90 8.01 5.33
N ARG A 8 -19.56 7.91 5.26
CA ARG A 8 -18.68 9.10 5.24
C ARG A 8 -18.65 9.86 3.90
N LEU A 9 -19.04 9.24 2.79
CA LEU A 9 -18.88 9.80 1.43
C LEU A 9 -20.16 10.43 0.87
N GLY A 10 -21.33 10.08 1.43
CA GLY A 10 -22.63 10.45 0.88
C GLY A 10 -22.98 9.68 -0.41
N PRO A 11 -24.28 9.51 -0.72
CA PRO A 11 -24.75 8.55 -1.72
C PRO A 11 -24.23 8.84 -3.15
N GLU A 12 -24.03 10.11 -3.50
CA GLU A 12 -23.52 10.53 -4.81
C GLU A 12 -22.08 10.01 -5.05
N LYS A 13 -21.19 10.19 -4.07
CA LYS A 13 -19.79 9.78 -4.20
C LYS A 13 -19.65 8.26 -4.08
N THR A 14 -20.47 7.61 -3.27
CA THR A 14 -20.48 6.15 -3.16
C THR A 14 -20.78 5.50 -4.51
N HIS A 15 -21.70 6.05 -5.31
CA HIS A 15 -22.01 5.50 -6.64
C HIS A 15 -20.79 5.46 -7.57
N PHE A 16 -19.94 6.49 -7.53
CA PHE A 16 -18.77 6.59 -8.39
C PHE A 16 -17.67 5.58 -8.01
N PHE A 17 -17.39 5.42 -6.71
CA PHE A 17 -16.30 4.54 -6.25
C PHE A 17 -16.69 3.07 -6.14
N LYS A 18 -17.98 2.77 -5.94
CA LYS A 18 -18.47 1.41 -5.68
C LYS A 18 -18.05 0.38 -6.74
N PRO A 19 -18.15 0.65 -8.06
CA PRO A 19 -17.77 -0.34 -9.07
C PRO A 19 -16.31 -0.78 -8.95
N SER A 20 -15.38 0.17 -8.79
CA SER A 20 -13.95 -0.14 -8.65
C SER A 20 -13.64 -0.91 -7.38
N ILE A 21 -14.33 -0.60 -6.28
CA ILE A 21 -14.20 -1.37 -5.03
C ILE A 21 -14.73 -2.79 -5.21
N ASP A 22 -15.89 -2.95 -5.85
CA ASP A 22 -16.48 -4.27 -6.10
C ASP A 22 -15.56 -5.11 -7.01
N ASP A 23 -14.89 -4.51 -8.00
CA ASP A 23 -13.91 -5.19 -8.86
C ASP A 23 -12.68 -5.65 -8.08
N LEU A 24 -12.19 -4.87 -7.11
CA LEU A 24 -11.11 -5.30 -6.22
C LEU A 24 -11.51 -6.52 -5.40
N PHE A 25 -12.73 -6.55 -4.84
CA PHE A 25 -13.23 -7.73 -4.14
C PHE A 25 -13.35 -8.94 -5.07
N ARG A 26 -13.90 -8.77 -6.27
CA ARG A 26 -14.00 -9.85 -7.27
C ARG A 26 -12.64 -10.39 -7.71
N SER A 27 -11.61 -9.55 -7.69
CA SER A 27 -10.25 -9.99 -8.03
C SER A 27 -9.67 -10.99 -7.03
N GLY A 28 -10.31 -11.16 -5.86
CA GLY A 28 -9.85 -12.04 -4.79
C GLY A 28 -8.67 -11.48 -3.99
N ILE A 29 -8.53 -10.15 -3.93
CA ILE A 29 -7.39 -9.48 -3.30
C ILE A 29 -7.37 -9.70 -1.78
N VAL A 30 -8.54 -9.85 -1.17
CA VAL A 30 -8.68 -10.04 0.29
C VAL A 30 -8.18 -11.44 0.66
N GLU A 31 -8.46 -12.44 -0.15
CA GLU A 31 -8.06 -13.83 0.08
C GLU A 31 -6.55 -14.03 -0.09
N ARG A 32 -5.85 -13.10 -0.77
CA ARG A 32 -4.40 -13.11 -0.98
C ARG A 32 -3.66 -12.11 -0.10
N GLU A 33 -4.35 -11.52 0.88
CA GLU A 33 -3.72 -10.58 1.80
C GLU A 33 -2.70 -11.30 2.68
N LEU A 34 -1.51 -10.71 2.83
CA LEU A 34 -0.46 -11.25 3.69
C LEU A 34 -0.83 -11.09 5.16
N LYS A 35 -0.58 -12.12 5.96
CA LYS A 35 -0.81 -12.17 7.40
C LYS A 35 0.51 -12.08 8.17
N VAL A 36 0.40 -11.78 9.46
CA VAL A 36 1.57 -11.79 10.35
C VAL A 36 2.16 -13.20 10.39
N GLY A 37 3.46 -13.31 10.11
CA GLY A 37 4.17 -14.58 10.02
C GLY A 37 4.32 -15.11 8.59
N ASP A 38 3.58 -14.56 7.62
CA ASP A 38 3.79 -14.91 6.22
C ASP A 38 5.12 -14.35 5.72
N SER A 39 5.76 -15.07 4.79
CA SER A 39 6.95 -14.57 4.10
C SER A 39 6.58 -13.38 3.22
N ALA A 40 7.32 -12.28 3.38
CA ALA A 40 7.18 -11.13 2.50
C ALA A 40 7.58 -11.52 1.05
N PRO A 41 6.87 -11.03 0.01
CA PRO A 41 7.25 -11.23 -1.37
C PRO A 41 8.65 -10.69 -1.65
N ARG A 42 9.38 -11.36 -2.55
CA ARG A 42 10.65 -10.86 -3.07
C ARG A 42 10.37 -9.61 -3.91
N LEU A 43 11.06 -8.52 -3.61
CA LEU A 43 10.94 -7.25 -4.31
C LEU A 43 12.25 -6.97 -5.02
N GLU A 44 12.17 -6.55 -6.28
CA GLU A 44 13.28 -5.96 -7.03
C GLU A 44 12.76 -4.69 -7.69
N LEU A 45 13.24 -3.54 -7.24
CA LEU A 45 12.76 -2.22 -7.67
C LEU A 45 13.94 -1.33 -8.04
N VAL A 46 13.70 -0.43 -8.99
CA VAL A 46 14.65 0.63 -9.32
C VAL A 46 14.38 1.82 -8.43
N ASN A 47 15.39 2.28 -7.69
CA ASN A 47 15.28 3.46 -6.84
C ASN A 47 15.34 4.76 -7.66
N HIS A 48 15.23 5.91 -6.99
CA HIS A 48 15.24 7.22 -7.64
C HIS A 48 16.60 7.60 -8.29
N THR A 49 17.70 6.92 -7.94
CA THR A 49 19.03 7.12 -8.56
C THR A 49 19.26 6.19 -9.75
N GLY A 50 18.33 5.28 -10.05
CA GLY A 50 18.44 4.31 -11.14
C GLY A 50 19.10 2.99 -10.76
N GLU A 51 19.39 2.77 -9.47
CA GLU A 51 19.98 1.53 -8.97
C GLU A 51 18.89 0.51 -8.68
N THR A 52 19.19 -0.77 -8.95
CA THR A 52 18.28 -1.87 -8.60
C THR A 52 18.52 -2.29 -7.16
N ILE A 53 17.46 -2.24 -6.34
CA ILE A 53 17.45 -2.67 -4.95
C ILE A 53 16.59 -3.93 -4.85
N SER A 54 17.11 -4.96 -4.16
CA SER A 54 16.36 -6.19 -3.88
C SER A 54 16.06 -6.33 -2.39
N SER A 55 14.89 -6.88 -2.04
CA SER A 55 14.53 -7.14 -0.65
C SER A 55 15.51 -8.11 0.02
N GLU A 56 16.08 -9.05 -0.72
CA GLU A 56 17.08 -9.99 -0.17
C GLU A 56 18.37 -9.29 0.24
N ALA A 57 18.90 -8.41 -0.62
CA ALA A 57 20.10 -7.64 -0.31
C ALA A 57 19.90 -6.72 0.91
N CYS A 58 18.66 -6.28 1.16
CA CYS A 58 18.30 -5.50 2.33
C CYS A 58 18.02 -6.35 3.59
N LEU A 59 17.68 -7.63 3.45
CA LEU A 59 17.43 -8.53 4.59
C LEU A 59 18.73 -8.98 5.27
N ASP A 60 19.85 -8.96 4.53
CA ASP A 60 21.18 -9.17 5.10
C ASP A 60 21.55 -8.10 6.15
N SER A 61 20.80 -6.99 6.21
CA SER A 61 20.96 -5.87 7.16
C SER A 61 19.97 -5.89 8.36
N GLU A 62 19.62 -7.06 8.86
CA GLU A 62 18.79 -7.33 10.07
C GLU A 62 17.27 -7.16 9.91
N GLN A 63 16.74 -6.00 9.50
CA GLN A 63 15.29 -5.76 9.38
C GLN A 63 14.93 -4.78 8.26
N ILE A 64 13.78 -5.00 7.62
CA ILE A 64 13.24 -4.10 6.60
C ILE A 64 11.90 -3.53 7.08
N VAL A 65 11.74 -2.22 6.95
CA VAL A 65 10.46 -1.52 7.09
C VAL A 65 10.01 -1.05 5.71
N VAL A 66 8.78 -1.38 5.33
CA VAL A 66 8.17 -0.93 4.07
C VAL A 66 7.10 0.11 4.39
N SER A 67 7.26 1.31 3.83
CA SER A 67 6.26 2.39 3.90
C SER A 67 5.71 2.70 2.51
N PHE A 68 4.38 2.78 2.39
CA PHE A 68 3.71 3.11 1.14
C PHE A 68 3.42 4.60 1.06
N TYR A 69 4.14 5.30 0.20
CA TYR A 69 3.96 6.73 -0.01
C TYR A 69 3.00 6.99 -1.17
N HIS A 70 1.88 7.62 -0.85
CA HIS A 70 0.79 7.86 -1.80
C HIS A 70 1.10 8.94 -2.86
N GLY A 71 2.18 9.70 -2.66
CA GLY A 71 2.71 10.66 -3.62
C GLY A 71 2.68 12.12 -3.16
N GLY A 72 3.43 12.97 -3.88
CA GLY A 72 3.67 14.39 -3.55
C GLY A 72 2.44 15.29 -3.49
N TRP A 73 1.32 14.82 -4.02
CA TRP A 73 0.06 15.55 -4.05
C TRP A 73 -0.69 15.54 -2.70
N CYS A 74 -0.27 14.70 -1.76
CA CYS A 74 -0.85 14.58 -0.44
C CYS A 74 0.06 15.28 0.59
N GLU A 75 -0.37 16.44 1.08
CA GLU A 75 0.43 17.24 2.05
C GLU A 75 0.79 16.45 3.31
N TYR A 76 -0.15 15.68 3.86
CA TYR A 76 0.13 14.85 5.04
C TYR A 76 1.13 13.73 4.75
N CYS A 77 1.06 13.14 3.56
CA CYS A 77 1.97 12.09 3.15
C CYS A 77 3.41 12.64 3.02
N ASN A 78 3.54 13.89 2.58
CA ASN A 78 4.85 14.57 2.50
C ASN A 78 5.44 14.80 3.90
N LEU A 79 4.61 15.24 4.85
CA LEU A 79 5.02 15.43 6.23
C LEU A 79 5.42 14.09 6.89
N GLU A 80 4.67 13.02 6.62
CA GLU A 80 5.01 11.66 7.08
C GLU A 80 6.36 11.22 6.51
N MET A 81 6.57 11.37 5.20
CA MET A 81 7.84 11.01 4.56
C MET A 81 9.04 11.78 5.13
N GLN A 82 8.86 13.04 5.51
CA GLN A 82 9.92 13.84 6.14
C GLN A 82 10.26 13.38 7.57
N ALA A 83 9.36 12.65 8.23
CA ALA A 83 9.50 12.20 9.61
C ALA A 83 9.97 10.74 9.75
N LEU A 84 9.94 9.97 8.65
CA LEU A 84 10.51 8.63 8.55
C LEU A 84 12.04 8.67 8.53
#